data_AF-A0A2T2WDE5-F1
#
_entry.id   AF-A0A2T2WDE5-F1
#
_cell.length_a   1.000
_cell.length_b   1.000
_cell.length_c   1.000
_cell.angle_alpha   90.00
_cell.angle_beta   90.00
_cell.angle_gamma   90.00
#
_symmetry.space_group_name_H-M   'P 1'
#
loop_
_entity.id
_entity.type
_entity.pdbx_description
1 polymer ?
#
loop_
_entity_poly.entity_id
_entity_poly.type
_entity_poly.pdbx_seq_one_letter_code
_entity_poly.pdbx_strand_id
1 'polypeptide(L)'
;HIHHISLIASGGIKGAADIAKLLALGADAVAVGSAILFAMSHMQLSPFMPTTLEGASALVFAGSAHQKRPPFDVGEAVEHGVNWFNATASELRIMLEAMGLTHINQLRTVSLIPKTQEAATLLNLNLPLGHPNHSLAAQLDRVVAEYQVLNQLLLRQYRLLNAPKEMMSHA
;
A
#
# COMPACT_ATOMS: atom_id res chain seq x y z
N HIS A 1 3.07 1.32 -39.46
CA HIS A 1 2.58 2.26 -38.44
C HIS A 1 2.18 1.46 -37.22
N ILE A 2 2.71 1.79 -36.03
CA ILE A 2 2.26 1.18 -34.77
C ILE A 2 1.10 2.05 -34.28
N HIS A 3 -0.11 1.47 -34.24
CA HIS A 3 -1.34 2.20 -33.90
C HIS A 3 -1.65 2.19 -32.40
N HIS A 4 -1.00 1.32 -31.62
CA HIS A 4 -1.19 1.20 -30.18
C HIS A 4 0.04 0.56 -29.52
N ILE A 5 0.47 1.09 -28.38
CA ILE A 5 1.52 0.51 -27.54
C ILE A 5 0.90 0.34 -26.16
N SER A 6 1.03 -0.85 -25.56
CA SER A 6 0.57 -1.10 -24.20
C SER A 6 1.63 -0.70 -23.17
N LEU A 7 1.27 0.16 -22.24
CA LEU A 7 2.11 0.62 -21.14
C LEU A 7 1.86 -0.21 -19.89
N ILE A 8 2.89 -0.94 -19.44
CA ILE A 8 2.86 -1.67 -18.17
C ILE A 8 3.69 -0.89 -17.15
N ALA A 9 3.05 -0.37 -16.10
CA ALA A 9 3.73 0.35 -15.02
C ALA A 9 4.15 -0.61 -13.89
N SER A 10 5.28 -0.34 -13.24
CA SER A 10 5.82 -1.15 -12.14
C SER A 10 6.62 -0.27 -11.17
N GLY A 11 7.03 -0.85 -10.04
CA GLY A 11 7.92 -0.23 -9.04
C GLY A 11 7.20 0.27 -7.79
N GLY A 12 7.43 -0.40 -6.65
CA GLY A 12 6.98 0.06 -5.34
C GLY A 12 5.46 0.02 -5.08
N ILE A 13 4.69 -0.68 -5.90
CA ILE A 13 3.24 -0.85 -5.72
C ILE A 13 2.96 -1.63 -4.44
N LYS A 14 2.14 -1.08 -3.55
CA LYS A 14 1.78 -1.71 -2.27
C LYS A 14 0.35 -2.25 -2.22
N GLY A 15 -0.55 -1.75 -3.04
CA GLY A 15 -1.96 -2.16 -3.03
C GLY A 15 -2.83 -1.36 -4.00
N ALA A 16 -4.14 -1.42 -3.79
CA ALA A 16 -5.15 -0.91 -4.74
C ALA A 16 -4.99 0.58 -5.05
N ALA A 17 -4.66 1.40 -4.05
CA ALA A 17 -4.50 2.85 -4.24
C ALA A 17 -3.35 3.20 -5.21
N ASP A 18 -2.24 2.45 -5.17
CA ASP A 18 -1.12 2.69 -6.08
C ASP A 18 -1.44 2.21 -7.49
N ILE A 19 -2.14 1.07 -7.61
CA ILE A 19 -2.66 0.57 -8.89
C ILE A 19 -3.60 1.60 -9.52
N ALA A 20 -4.57 2.12 -8.75
CA ALA A 20 -5.52 3.13 -9.22
C ALA A 20 -4.81 4.39 -9.74
N LYS A 21 -3.77 4.86 -9.04
CA LYS A 21 -2.96 6.01 -9.49
C LYS A 21 -2.27 5.74 -10.81
N LEU A 22 -1.62 4.59 -10.96
CA LEU A 22 -0.90 4.25 -12.18
C LEU A 22 -1.84 4.10 -13.38
N LEU A 23 -2.99 3.47 -13.18
CA LEU A 23 -4.06 3.39 -14.18
C LEU A 23 -4.55 4.79 -14.57
N ALA A 24 -4.82 5.66 -13.59
CA ALA A 24 -5.24 7.04 -13.82
C ALA A 24 -4.20 7.91 -14.55
N LEU A 25 -2.90 7.59 -14.40
CA LEU A 25 -1.78 8.23 -15.10
C LEU A 25 -1.56 7.68 -16.51
N GLY A 26 -2.35 6.68 -16.95
CA GLY A 26 -2.34 6.15 -18.31
C GLY A 26 -1.66 4.80 -18.48
N ALA A 27 -1.39 4.05 -17.40
CA ALA A 27 -0.95 2.67 -17.54
C ALA A 27 -2.12 1.77 -18.01
N ASP A 28 -1.84 0.86 -18.94
CA ASP A 28 -2.79 -0.17 -19.37
C ASP A 28 -2.83 -1.35 -18.39
N ALA A 29 -1.70 -1.62 -17.73
CA ALA A 29 -1.58 -2.64 -16.70
C ALA A 29 -0.55 -2.25 -15.64
N VAL A 30 -0.66 -2.84 -14.46
CA VAL A 30 0.25 -2.61 -13.33
C VAL A 30 0.87 -3.93 -12.90
N ALA A 31 2.20 -4.02 -12.99
CA ALA A 31 2.95 -5.17 -12.53
C ALA A 31 3.22 -5.08 -11.03
N VAL A 32 2.96 -6.17 -10.31
CA VAL A 32 3.16 -6.27 -8.86
C VAL A 32 4.22 -7.32 -8.57
N GLY A 33 5.15 -7.01 -7.66
CA GLY A 33 6.28 -7.86 -7.33
C GLY A 33 6.40 -8.04 -5.82
N SER A 34 6.98 -7.06 -5.13
CA SER A 34 7.28 -7.17 -3.70
C SER A 34 6.02 -7.34 -2.83
N ALA A 35 4.91 -6.65 -3.12
CA ALA A 35 3.69 -6.77 -2.33
C ALA A 35 3.10 -8.18 -2.37
N ILE A 36 2.98 -8.76 -3.57
CA ILE A 36 2.47 -10.13 -3.74
C ILE A 36 3.46 -11.15 -3.16
N LEU A 37 4.78 -10.91 -3.28
CA LEU A 37 5.81 -11.74 -2.67
C LEU A 37 5.63 -11.85 -1.15
N PHE A 38 5.47 -10.70 -0.48
CA PHE A 38 5.26 -10.68 0.96
C PHE A 38 3.94 -11.35 1.36
N ALA A 39 2.87 -11.12 0.61
CA ALA A 39 1.60 -11.79 0.85
C ALA A 39 1.73 -13.32 0.74
N MET A 40 2.37 -13.83 -0.31
CA MET A 40 2.58 -15.27 -0.52
C MET A 40 3.46 -15.91 0.55
N SER A 41 4.45 -15.17 1.08
CA SER A 41 5.35 -15.65 2.15
C SER A 41 4.81 -15.40 3.57
N HIS A 42 3.65 -14.77 3.70
CA HIS A 42 3.08 -14.40 4.99
C HIS A 42 2.87 -15.66 5.86
N MET A 43 3.15 -15.55 7.17
CA MET A 43 3.21 -16.65 8.16
C MET A 43 4.31 -17.69 7.95
N GLN A 44 4.68 -18.01 6.70
CA GLN A 44 5.75 -18.96 6.40
C GLN A 44 7.15 -18.44 6.79
N LEU A 45 7.31 -17.13 7.03
CA LEU A 45 8.56 -16.53 7.50
C LEU A 45 8.81 -16.67 9.02
N SER A 46 7.77 -16.97 9.80
CA SER A 46 7.86 -17.01 11.26
C SER A 46 8.90 -18.00 11.81
N PRO A 47 9.13 -19.19 11.22
CA PRO A 47 10.18 -20.11 11.68
C PRO A 47 11.60 -19.62 11.40
N PHE A 48 11.79 -18.52 10.66
CA PHE A 48 13.08 -18.09 10.09
C PHE A 48 13.61 -16.76 10.66
N MET A 49 12.90 -16.14 11.60
CA MET A 49 13.39 -14.97 12.33
C MET A 49 13.95 -15.39 13.70
N PRO A 50 15.24 -15.16 14.02
CA PRO A 50 16.23 -14.30 13.35
C PRO A 50 17.31 -15.05 12.56
N THR A 51 17.11 -16.33 12.24
CA THR A 51 18.16 -17.23 11.71
C THR A 51 18.55 -16.98 10.25
N THR A 52 17.79 -16.18 9.52
CA THR A 52 18.07 -15.84 8.11
C THR A 52 18.15 -14.33 7.92
N LEU A 53 19.35 -13.82 7.59
CA LEU A 53 19.58 -12.41 7.26
C LEU A 53 18.96 -12.02 5.90
N GLU A 54 18.44 -13.00 5.15
CA GLU A 54 18.05 -12.87 3.75
C GLU A 54 16.52 -12.62 3.55
N GLY A 55 15.71 -12.69 4.62
CA GLY A 55 14.30 -12.25 4.62
C GLY A 55 13.36 -13.03 3.68
N ALA A 56 12.21 -12.43 3.32
CA ALA A 56 11.17 -13.04 2.46
C ALA A 56 11.70 -13.52 1.09
N SER A 57 12.73 -12.84 0.59
CA SER A 57 13.38 -13.17 -0.67
C SER A 57 14.07 -14.53 -0.63
N ALA A 58 14.67 -14.94 0.48
CA ALA A 58 15.33 -16.25 0.58
C ALA A 58 14.35 -17.42 0.53
N LEU A 59 13.14 -17.22 1.05
CA LEU A 59 12.11 -18.25 1.04
C LEU A 59 11.57 -18.48 -0.38
N VAL A 60 11.46 -17.42 -1.17
CA VAL A 60 10.81 -17.48 -2.50
C VAL A 60 11.81 -17.62 -3.65
N PHE A 61 12.98 -17.00 -3.58
CA PHE A 61 13.99 -17.09 -4.63
C PHE A 61 14.87 -18.34 -4.45
N ALA A 62 14.93 -19.18 -5.48
CA ALA A 62 15.63 -20.48 -5.49
C ALA A 62 17.18 -20.36 -5.56
N GLY A 63 17.79 -19.56 -4.69
CA GLY A 63 19.15 -19.04 -4.85
C GLY A 63 20.16 -19.41 -3.77
N SER A 64 20.25 -20.67 -3.32
CA SER A 64 21.52 -21.17 -2.74
C SER A 64 21.63 -22.69 -2.83
N ALA A 65 22.83 -23.17 -3.14
CA ALA A 65 23.18 -24.59 -3.26
C ALA A 65 23.56 -25.23 -1.91
N HIS A 66 23.60 -24.48 -0.81
CA HIS A 66 24.29 -24.88 0.43
C HIS A 66 23.47 -24.75 1.71
N GLN A 67 22.16 -24.53 1.64
CA GLN A 67 21.31 -24.58 2.85
C GLN A 67 20.15 -25.57 2.64
N LYS A 68 19.90 -26.39 3.67
CA LYS A 68 18.70 -27.23 3.78
C LYS A 68 17.50 -26.29 3.67
N ARG A 69 16.89 -26.24 2.48
CA ARG A 69 15.77 -25.35 2.22
C ARG A 69 14.64 -25.71 3.16
N PRO A 70 14.06 -24.76 3.88
CA PRO A 70 12.77 -25.00 4.47
C PRO A 70 11.73 -25.25 3.38
N PRO A 71 10.73 -26.09 3.63
CA PRO A 71 9.65 -26.30 2.66
C PRO A 71 8.85 -24.99 2.55
N PHE A 72 8.89 -24.36 1.39
CA PHE A 72 7.92 -23.34 1.01
C PHE A 72 6.61 -24.05 0.67
N ASP A 73 5.55 -23.75 1.41
CA ASP A 73 4.24 -24.33 1.13
C ASP A 73 3.57 -23.54 0.01
N VAL A 74 3.63 -24.13 -1.20
CA VAL A 74 3.04 -23.55 -2.41
C VAL A 74 1.52 -23.43 -2.28
N GLY A 75 0.85 -24.35 -1.57
CA GLY A 75 -0.59 -24.32 -1.39
C GLY A 75 -1.04 -23.11 -0.58
N GLU A 76 -0.43 -22.92 0.59
CA GLU A 76 -0.68 -21.75 1.43
C GLU A 76 -0.28 -20.45 0.72
N ALA A 77 0.85 -20.44 0.00
CA ALA A 77 1.28 -19.27 -0.76
C ALA A 77 0.30 -18.86 -1.86
N VAL A 78 -0.28 -19.83 -2.57
CA VAL A 78 -1.33 -19.59 -3.58
C VAL A 78 -2.59 -19.04 -2.91
N GLU A 79 -3.01 -19.60 -1.78
CA GLU A 79 -4.17 -19.11 -1.02
C GLU A 79 -3.98 -17.64 -0.61
N HIS A 80 -2.85 -17.30 0.01
CA HIS A 80 -2.55 -15.93 0.43
C HIS A 80 -2.43 -14.98 -0.77
N GLY A 81 -1.82 -15.43 -1.86
CA GLY A 81 -1.73 -14.65 -3.10
C GLY A 81 -3.11 -14.34 -3.70
N VAL A 82 -3.99 -15.34 -3.75
CA VAL A 82 -5.38 -15.17 -4.22
C VAL A 82 -6.15 -14.22 -3.31
N ASN A 83 -6.00 -14.35 -2.00
CA ASN A 83 -6.62 -13.46 -1.02
C ASN A 83 -6.15 -12.01 -1.21
N TRP A 84 -4.86 -11.80 -1.47
CA TRP A 84 -4.31 -10.48 -1.75
C TRP A 84 -4.91 -9.85 -3.03
N PHE A 85 -5.04 -10.63 -4.12
CA PHE A 85 -5.66 -10.15 -5.35
C PHE A 85 -7.15 -9.82 -5.14
N ASN A 86 -7.89 -10.68 -4.45
CA ASN A 86 -9.31 -10.46 -4.16
C ASN A 86 -9.54 -9.22 -3.29
N ALA A 87 -8.74 -9.04 -2.23
CA ALA A 87 -8.79 -7.86 -1.38
C ALA A 87 -8.47 -6.58 -2.18
N THR A 88 -7.39 -6.61 -2.96
CA THR A 88 -6.98 -5.49 -3.82
C THR A 88 -8.05 -5.14 -4.86
N ALA A 89 -8.68 -6.13 -5.47
CA ALA A 89 -9.77 -5.92 -6.42
C ALA A 89 -11.03 -5.33 -5.74
N SER A 90 -11.35 -5.79 -4.54
CA SER A 90 -12.46 -5.25 -3.75
C SER A 90 -12.20 -3.80 -3.34
N GLU A 91 -11.00 -3.46 -2.89
CA GLU A 91 -10.61 -2.08 -2.57
C GLU A 91 -10.67 -1.18 -3.80
N LEU A 92 -10.16 -1.64 -4.94
CA LEU A 92 -10.22 -0.89 -6.19
C LEU A 92 -11.68 -0.62 -6.59
N ARG A 93 -12.57 -1.61 -6.44
CA ARG A 93 -14.00 -1.43 -6.65
C ARG A 93 -14.58 -0.35 -5.74
N ILE A 94 -14.31 -0.40 -4.44
CA ILE A 94 -14.79 0.59 -3.48
C ILE A 94 -14.31 2.00 -3.85
N MET A 95 -13.05 2.15 -4.29
CA MET A 95 -12.52 3.43 -4.75
C MET A 95 -13.27 3.95 -5.98
N LEU A 96 -13.53 3.08 -6.97
CA LEU A 96 -14.31 3.44 -8.16
C LEU A 96 -15.72 3.87 -7.78
N GLU A 97 -16.40 3.10 -6.94
CA GLU A 97 -17.76 3.38 -6.46
C GLU A 97 -17.81 4.72 -5.71
N ALA A 98 -16.83 5.01 -4.85
CA ALA A 98 -16.72 6.28 -4.14
C ALA A 98 -16.53 7.48 -5.09
N MET A 99 -15.94 7.26 -6.26
CA MET A 99 -15.79 8.26 -7.32
C MET A 99 -16.97 8.30 -8.31
N GLY A 100 -17.96 7.42 -8.16
CA GLY A 100 -19.06 7.27 -9.11
C GLY A 100 -18.66 6.65 -10.44
N LEU A 101 -17.54 5.92 -10.48
CA LEU A 101 -17.02 5.25 -11.67
C LEU A 101 -17.46 3.78 -11.70
N THR A 102 -17.76 3.27 -12.89
CA THR A 102 -18.18 1.88 -13.10
C THR A 102 -17.08 0.99 -13.65
N HIS A 103 -16.06 1.58 -14.27
CA HIS A 103 -14.97 0.87 -14.92
C HIS A 103 -13.61 1.52 -14.65
N ILE A 104 -12.56 0.69 -14.53
CA ILE A 104 -11.19 1.14 -14.28
C ILE A 104 -10.65 2.07 -15.36
N ASN A 105 -11.09 1.93 -16.61
CA ASN A 105 -10.67 2.75 -17.75
C ASN A 105 -11.21 4.19 -17.72
N GLN A 106 -12.11 4.48 -16.78
CA GLN A 106 -12.61 5.84 -16.54
C GLN A 106 -11.70 6.62 -15.58
N LEU A 107 -10.76 5.94 -14.92
CA LEU A 107 -9.74 6.59 -14.12
C LEU A 107 -8.91 7.52 -15.00
N ARG A 108 -8.83 8.78 -14.60
CA ARG A 108 -8.05 9.81 -15.29
C ARG A 108 -7.31 10.65 -14.27
N THR A 109 -6.41 11.51 -14.75
CA THR A 109 -5.67 12.46 -13.91
C THR A 109 -6.58 13.34 -13.04
N VAL A 110 -7.82 13.62 -13.46
CA VAL A 110 -8.83 14.34 -12.65
C VAL A 110 -9.29 13.58 -11.41
N SER A 111 -9.14 12.25 -11.39
CA SER A 111 -9.40 11.39 -10.23
C SER A 111 -8.31 11.47 -9.17
N LEU A 112 -7.19 12.16 -9.46
CA LEU A 112 -6.04 12.25 -8.58
C LEU A 112 -5.96 13.62 -7.91
N ILE A 113 -5.57 13.60 -6.63
CA ILE A 113 -5.30 14.80 -5.86
C ILE A 113 -3.79 14.86 -5.60
N PRO A 114 -3.06 15.86 -6.13
CA PRO A 114 -1.63 15.99 -5.89
C PRO A 114 -1.38 16.41 -4.44
N LYS A 115 -0.38 15.78 -3.80
CA LYS A 115 0.05 16.12 -2.44
C LYS A 115 1.00 17.32 -2.39
N THR A 116 1.77 17.55 -3.46
CA THR A 116 2.72 18.65 -3.54
C THR A 116 2.56 19.43 -4.85
N GLN A 117 3.00 20.68 -4.84
CA GLN A 117 2.97 21.57 -6.00
C GLN A 117 3.84 21.02 -7.14
N GLU A 118 5.00 20.44 -6.81
CA GLU A 118 5.89 19.85 -7.80
C GLU A 118 5.23 18.66 -8.51
N ALA A 119 4.59 17.76 -7.75
CA ALA A 119 3.89 16.61 -8.30
C ALA A 119 2.75 17.03 -9.24
N ALA A 120 2.00 18.08 -8.87
CA ALA A 120 0.95 18.60 -9.73
C ALA A 120 1.49 19.16 -11.04
N THR A 121 2.60 19.88 -10.98
CA THR A 121 3.22 20.50 -12.15
C THR A 121 3.80 19.43 -13.09
N LEU A 122 4.54 18.46 -12.53
CA LEU A 122 5.20 17.40 -13.30
C LEU A 122 4.20 16.45 -13.99
N LEU A 123 3.10 16.13 -13.31
CA LEU A 123 2.11 15.17 -13.78
C LEU A 123 0.90 15.86 -14.44
N ASN A 124 0.95 17.17 -14.64
CA ASN A 124 -0.16 17.99 -15.16
C ASN A 124 -1.49 17.72 -14.44
N LEU A 125 -1.44 17.61 -13.11
CA LEU A 125 -2.62 17.39 -12.28
C LEU A 125 -3.22 18.73 -11.86
N ASN A 126 -4.53 18.75 -11.74
CA ASN A 126 -5.23 19.91 -11.20
C ASN A 126 -4.87 20.07 -9.73
N LEU A 127 -4.27 21.21 -9.39
CA LEU A 127 -4.09 21.58 -7.99
C LEU A 127 -5.46 21.87 -7.38
N PRO A 128 -5.67 21.51 -6.11
CA PRO A 128 -6.85 21.97 -5.36
C PRO A 128 -6.93 23.49 -5.25
N LEU A 129 -5.86 24.22 -5.59
CA LEU A 129 -5.76 25.67 -5.55
C LEU A 129 -6.67 26.33 -6.61
N GLY A 130 -7.96 26.43 -6.28
CA GLY A 130 -8.96 27.19 -7.04
C GLY A 130 -10.31 26.50 -7.25
N HIS A 131 -10.50 25.23 -6.83
CA HIS A 131 -11.80 24.57 -6.98
C HIS A 131 -12.75 24.94 -5.81
N PRO A 132 -14.05 25.19 -6.04
CA PRO A 132 -15.04 25.47 -4.99
C PRO A 132 -15.16 24.39 -3.89
N ASN A 133 -14.54 23.22 -4.08
CA ASN A 133 -14.41 22.15 -3.09
C ASN A 133 -13.25 22.35 -2.09
N HIS A 134 -12.68 23.56 -1.97
CA HIS A 134 -11.73 23.91 -0.91
C HIS A 134 -12.27 23.60 0.50
N SER A 135 -13.59 23.45 0.65
CA SER A 135 -14.20 22.99 1.89
C SER A 135 -13.91 21.52 2.20
N LEU A 136 -13.84 20.61 1.21
CA LEU A 136 -13.63 19.18 1.46
C LEU A 136 -12.17 18.90 1.82
N ALA A 137 -11.22 19.51 1.11
CA ALA A 137 -9.80 19.40 1.46
C ALA A 137 -9.54 19.96 2.87
N ALA A 138 -10.10 21.13 3.19
CA ALA A 138 -10.00 21.70 4.54
C ALA A 138 -10.72 20.86 5.61
N GLN A 139 -11.86 20.23 5.29
CA GLN A 139 -12.55 19.30 6.18
C GLN A 139 -11.72 18.03 6.42
N LEU A 140 -11.11 17.47 5.37
CA LEU A 140 -10.19 16.33 5.47
C LEU A 140 -8.96 16.69 6.29
N ASP A 141 -8.36 17.85 6.07
CA ASP A 141 -7.21 18.32 6.86
C ASP A 141 -7.57 18.43 8.35
N ARG A 142 -8.79 18.90 8.66
CA ARG A 142 -9.30 18.92 10.04
C ARG A 142 -9.43 17.52 10.63
N VAL A 143 -10.05 16.60 9.91
CA VAL A 143 -10.20 15.20 10.35
C VAL A 143 -8.82 14.54 10.53
N VAL A 144 -7.90 14.75 9.59
CA VAL A 144 -6.53 14.24 9.68
C VAL A 144 -5.82 14.80 10.91
N ALA A 145 -5.95 16.10 11.19
CA ALA A 145 -5.39 16.72 12.39
C ALA A 145 -5.98 16.11 13.68
N GLU A 146 -7.29 15.85 13.72
CA GLU A 146 -7.94 15.18 14.85
C GLU A 146 -7.41 13.75 15.04
N TYR A 147 -7.27 12.97 13.96
CA TYR A 147 -6.66 11.64 14.01
C TYR A 147 -5.20 11.68 14.48
N GLN A 148 -4.42 12.67 14.05
CA GLN A 148 -3.04 12.83 14.51
C GLN A 148 -2.96 13.08 16.02
N VAL A 149 -3.84 13.91 16.57
CA VAL A 149 -3.94 14.14 18.01
C VAL A 149 -4.30 12.83 18.73
N LEU A 150 -5.31 12.10 18.23
CA LEU A 150 -5.73 10.82 18.82
C LEU A 150 -4.61 9.79 18.80
N ASN A 151 -3.87 9.69 17.70
CA ASN A 151 -2.73 8.78 17.57
C ASN A 151 -1.62 9.11 18.60
N GLN A 152 -1.35 10.39 18.85
CA GLN A 152 -0.39 10.77 19.89
C GLN A 152 -0.86 10.38 21.30
N LEU A 153 -2.16 10.51 21.59
CA LEU A 153 -2.74 10.09 22.86
C LEU A 153 -2.66 8.58 23.06
N LEU A 154 -3.00 7.80 22.02
CA LEU A 154 -2.86 6.34 22.04
C LEU A 154 -1.41 5.92 22.29
N LEU A 155 -0.44 6.54 21.60
CA LEU A 155 0.98 6.28 21.82
C LEU A 155 1.44 6.67 23.24
N ARG A 156 0.88 7.73 23.83
CA ARG A 156 1.17 8.12 25.21
C ARG A 156 0.60 7.12 26.21
N GLN A 157 -0.64 6.66 26.01
CA GLN A 157 -1.26 5.63 26.86
C GLN A 157 -0.48 4.32 26.81
N TYR A 158 -0.11 3.86 25.60
CA TYR A 158 0.74 2.69 25.44
C TYR A 158 2.06 2.81 26.20
N ARG A 159 2.72 3.99 26.16
CA ARG A 159 3.93 4.26 26.93
C ARG A 159 3.72 4.22 28.44
N LEU A 160 2.57 4.70 28.94
CA LEU A 160 2.25 4.66 30.37
C LEU A 160 1.95 3.23 30.86
N LEU A 161 1.25 2.44 30.04
CA LEU A 161 0.94 1.04 30.35
C LEU A 161 2.19 0.14 30.33
N ASN A 162 3.16 0.46 29.47
CA ASN A 162 4.41 -0.28 29.34
C ASN A 162 5.60 0.39 30.03
N ALA A 163 5.37 1.43 30.84
CA ALA A 163 6.43 1.99 31.68
C ALA A 163 6.82 0.96 32.74
N PRO A 164 8.11 0.72 32.99
CA PRO A 164 8.55 -0.21 34.02
C PRO A 164 8.00 0.24 35.40
N LYS A 165 7.50 -0.71 36.18
CA LYS A 165 6.90 -0.53 37.52
C LYS A 165 7.84 0.07 38.59
N GLU A 166 9.02 0.54 38.22
CA GLU A 166 10.08 0.97 39.16
C GLU A 166 9.83 2.34 39.82
N MET A 167 8.80 3.09 39.42
CA MET A 167 8.46 4.39 40.02
C MET A 167 7.40 4.35 41.13
N MET A 168 6.95 3.17 41.58
CA MET A 168 5.95 3.04 42.66
C MET A 168 6.48 2.39 43.96
N SER A 169 7.80 2.26 44.12
CA SER A 169 8.41 1.67 45.33
C SER A 169 8.99 2.70 46.32
N HIS A 170 8.80 4.00 46.11
CA HIS A 170 9.22 5.03 47.06
C HIS A 170 8.07 6.01 47.34
N ALA A 171 7.10 5.55 48.12
CA ALA A 171 6.18 6.34 48.91
C ALA A 171 6.08 5.72 50.30
#